data_AF-A0A128FJG3-F1
#
_entry.id   AF-A0A128FJG3-F1
#
_cell.length_a   1.000
_cell.length_b   1.000
_cell.length_c   1.000
_cell.angle_alpha   90.00
_cell.angle_beta   90.00
_cell.angle_gamma   90.00
#
_symmetry.space_group_name_H-M   'P 1'
#
loop_
_entity.id
_entity.type
_entity.pdbx_description
1 polymer ?
#
loop_
_entity_poly.entity_id
_entity_poly.type
_entity_poly.pdbx_seq_one_letter_code
_entity_poly.pdbx_strand_id
1 'polypeptide(L)'
;MKKLVVLITVFLLSACGFEATQTYRLTLSGSQAVPINDSELSTKAIVRLDEKRRKLRARLYIDGTEGFKFAHIHSGGIGETGGVEYTFEAPKKHKWKHGEKRYLVVRENGLSHAEMEALKNGDWYINLHTEAVPSGEVRAQIVPKTTMIISFKADGSQQVPSVTTGASGQGYLAYNSAEETLNLRVNSQGIKDAVAAHIHTGRVGSNGGVLVVMNQNA
;
A
#
# COMPACT_ATOMS: atom_id res chain seq x y z
N MET A 1 13.51 -59.34 -32.88
CA MET A 1 13.46 -57.87 -32.94
C MET A 1 13.55 -57.33 -31.51
N LYS A 2 14.70 -56.78 -31.09
CA LYS A 2 14.89 -56.24 -29.73
C LYS A 2 14.33 -54.83 -29.69
N LYS A 3 13.29 -54.59 -28.88
CA LYS A 3 12.72 -53.25 -28.67
C LYS A 3 13.70 -52.42 -27.84
N LEU A 4 14.28 -51.41 -28.46
CA LEU A 4 15.10 -50.40 -27.80
C LEU A 4 14.17 -49.43 -27.06
N VAL A 5 14.15 -49.48 -25.74
CA VAL A 5 13.47 -48.47 -24.91
C VAL A 5 14.44 -47.31 -24.74
N VAL A 6 14.17 -46.20 -25.43
CA VAL A 6 14.89 -44.94 -25.24
C VAL A 6 14.25 -44.23 -24.05
N LEU A 7 14.93 -44.25 -22.91
CA LEU A 7 14.56 -43.43 -21.75
C LEU A 7 15.04 -42.00 -22.01
N ILE A 8 14.12 -41.12 -22.44
CA ILE A 8 14.40 -39.69 -22.58
C ILE A 8 14.30 -39.07 -21.18
N THR A 9 15.43 -38.97 -20.48
CA THR A 9 15.57 -38.07 -19.34
C THR A 9 15.54 -36.63 -19.84
N VAL A 10 14.39 -35.97 -19.69
CA VAL A 10 14.26 -34.53 -19.90
C VAL A 10 14.91 -33.82 -18.72
N PHE A 11 16.16 -33.36 -18.89
CA PHE A 11 16.72 -32.32 -18.04
C PHE A 11 16.00 -31.01 -18.37
N LEU A 12 15.02 -30.60 -17.55
CA LEU A 12 14.46 -29.25 -17.57
C LEU A 12 15.48 -28.27 -16.94
N LEU A 13 16.53 -27.94 -17.71
CA LEU A 13 17.42 -26.83 -17.41
C LEU A 13 16.82 -25.53 -17.97
N SER A 14 15.96 -24.88 -17.19
CA SER A 14 15.81 -23.41 -17.22
C SER A 14 15.08 -22.89 -15.97
N ALA A 15 15.79 -22.87 -14.83
CA ALA A 15 15.33 -22.19 -13.62
C ALA A 15 15.67 -20.68 -13.61
N CYS A 16 16.05 -20.09 -14.75
CA CYS A 16 16.42 -18.67 -14.86
C CYS A 16 15.18 -17.79 -15.19
N GLY A 17 14.14 -17.89 -14.36
CA GLY A 17 12.89 -17.16 -14.53
C GLY A 17 12.55 -16.24 -13.36
N PHE A 18 11.52 -15.40 -13.57
CA PHE A 18 10.72 -14.79 -12.52
C PHE A 18 9.33 -15.45 -12.57
N GLU A 19 8.89 -16.00 -11.46
CA GLU A 19 7.63 -16.72 -11.34
C GLU A 19 6.86 -16.14 -10.16
N ALA A 20 5.85 -15.32 -10.44
CA ALA A 20 5.10 -14.67 -9.38
C ALA A 20 4.30 -15.71 -8.57
N THR A 21 4.64 -15.89 -7.30
CA THR A 21 3.84 -16.63 -6.33
C THR A 21 2.72 -15.76 -5.76
N GLN A 22 2.94 -14.44 -5.68
CA GLN A 22 1.92 -13.47 -5.25
C GLN A 22 1.86 -12.27 -6.20
N THR A 23 0.65 -11.73 -6.38
CA THR A 23 0.41 -10.52 -7.18
C THR A 23 -0.54 -9.58 -6.44
N TYR A 24 -0.07 -8.37 -6.16
CA TYR A 24 -0.84 -7.27 -5.59
C TYR A 24 -1.22 -6.30 -6.70
N ARG A 25 -2.50 -5.90 -6.72
CA ARG A 25 -3.03 -4.93 -7.68
C ARG A 25 -3.57 -3.76 -6.90
N LEU A 26 -2.95 -2.61 -7.10
CA LEU A 26 -3.10 -1.46 -6.23
C LEU A 26 -3.68 -0.29 -7.03
N THR A 27 -4.55 0.47 -6.36
CA THR A 27 -5.00 1.78 -6.82
C THR A 27 -4.48 2.79 -5.81
N LEU A 28 -3.65 3.73 -6.28
CA LEU A 28 -3.14 4.83 -5.48
C LEU A 28 -4.18 5.95 -5.48
N SER A 29 -4.35 6.59 -4.32
CA SER A 29 -5.27 7.72 -4.13
C SER A 29 -4.75 8.68 -3.05
N GLY A 30 -5.21 9.93 -3.09
CA GLY A 30 -4.95 10.91 -2.03
C GLY A 30 -5.56 10.52 -0.68
N SER A 31 -6.67 9.77 -0.72
CA SER A 31 -7.33 9.24 0.48
C SER A 31 -6.47 8.28 1.31
N GLN A 32 -5.51 7.61 0.68
CA GLN A 32 -4.57 6.71 1.38
C GLN A 32 -3.28 7.40 1.82
N ALA A 33 -3.05 8.65 1.42
CA ALA A 33 -1.85 9.41 1.74
C ALA A 33 -1.77 9.69 3.24
N VAL A 34 -0.56 9.93 3.73
CA VAL A 34 -0.29 10.28 5.13
C VAL A 34 0.46 11.61 5.15
N PRO A 35 -0.18 12.73 5.53
CA PRO A 35 -1.62 12.89 5.83
C PRO A 35 -2.52 12.68 4.58
N ILE A 36 -3.81 12.38 4.82
CA ILE A 36 -4.85 12.32 3.79
C ILE A 36 -4.89 13.66 3.07
N ASN A 37 -4.92 13.61 1.74
CA ASN A 37 -5.13 14.78 0.90
C ASN A 37 -6.32 14.57 -0.04
N ASP A 38 -6.83 15.68 -0.58
CA ASP A 38 -8.02 15.68 -1.42
C ASP A 38 -7.68 15.57 -2.92
N SER A 39 -6.49 15.07 -3.27
CA SER A 39 -6.13 14.85 -4.67
C SER A 39 -7.08 13.84 -5.31
N GLU A 40 -7.63 14.25 -6.46
CA GLU A 40 -8.43 13.39 -7.33
C GLU A 40 -7.56 12.50 -8.23
N LEU A 41 -6.24 12.68 -8.20
CA LEU A 41 -5.32 11.84 -8.95
C LEU A 41 -5.51 10.39 -8.50
N SER A 42 -5.60 9.50 -9.49
CA SER A 42 -5.58 8.07 -9.25
C SER A 42 -4.73 7.37 -10.29
N THR A 43 -3.87 6.48 -9.83
CA THR A 43 -3.07 5.61 -10.71
C THR A 43 -3.03 4.19 -10.19
N LYS A 44 -2.54 3.27 -11.01
CA LYS A 44 -2.48 1.84 -10.70
C LYS A 44 -1.04 1.37 -10.58
N ALA A 45 -0.83 0.43 -9.68
CA ALA A 45 0.41 -0.33 -9.61
C ALA A 45 0.13 -1.84 -9.54
N ILE A 46 1.10 -2.62 -9.99
CA ILE A 46 1.12 -4.07 -9.85
C ILE A 46 2.45 -4.44 -9.21
N VAL A 47 2.40 -5.11 -8.06
CA VAL A 47 3.57 -5.68 -7.38
C VAL A 47 3.48 -7.20 -7.48
N ARG A 48 4.57 -7.86 -7.82
CA ARG A 48 4.67 -9.31 -7.91
C ARG A 48 5.86 -9.79 -7.11
N LEU A 49 5.61 -10.81 -6.29
CA LEU A 49 6.62 -11.49 -5.48
C LEU A 49 6.83 -12.89 -6.04
N ASP A 50 8.09 -13.29 -6.22
CA ASP A 50 8.52 -14.67 -6.42
C ASP A 50 9.20 -15.08 -5.11
N GLU A 51 8.45 -15.73 -4.22
CA GLU A 51 8.95 -16.11 -2.89
C GLU A 51 10.08 -17.14 -2.99
N LYS A 52 9.95 -18.10 -3.91
CA LYS A 52 10.93 -19.18 -4.09
C LYS A 52 12.31 -18.63 -4.44
N ARG A 53 12.35 -17.58 -5.27
CA ARG A 53 13.59 -16.96 -5.74
C ARG A 53 13.89 -15.63 -5.05
N ARG A 54 13.07 -15.20 -4.09
CA ARG A 54 13.16 -13.93 -3.34
C ARG A 54 13.32 -12.72 -4.27
N LYS A 55 12.45 -12.64 -5.29
CA LYS A 55 12.48 -11.55 -6.28
C LYS A 55 11.20 -10.73 -6.20
N LEU A 56 11.32 -9.42 -6.38
CA LEU A 56 10.18 -8.50 -6.51
C LEU A 56 10.20 -7.80 -7.85
N ARG A 57 9.02 -7.67 -8.46
CA ARG A 57 8.79 -6.88 -9.67
C ARG A 57 7.60 -5.97 -9.41
N ALA A 58 7.83 -4.66 -9.40
CA ALA A 58 6.75 -3.68 -9.37
C ALA A 58 6.66 -2.94 -10.69
N ARG A 59 5.44 -2.57 -11.07
CA ARG A 59 5.13 -1.64 -12.16
C ARG A 59 4.16 -0.60 -11.64
N LEU A 60 4.46 0.68 -11.85
CA LEU A 60 3.60 1.80 -11.52
C LEU A 60 3.28 2.58 -12.80
N TYR A 61 2.01 2.79 -13.10
CA TYR A 61 1.61 3.64 -14.23
C TYR A 61 1.72 5.11 -13.84
N ILE A 62 2.17 5.96 -14.77
CA ILE A 62 2.36 7.41 -14.55
C ILE A 62 1.70 8.26 -15.66
N ASP A 63 0.81 7.64 -16.44
CA ASP A 63 0.00 8.34 -17.42
C ASP A 63 -1.04 9.20 -16.74
N GLY A 64 -1.24 10.42 -17.25
CA GLY A 64 -2.18 11.38 -16.66
C GLY A 64 -1.70 11.97 -15.32
N THR A 65 -0.47 11.69 -14.90
CA THR A 65 0.14 12.31 -13.72
C THR A 65 0.88 13.58 -14.15
N GLU A 66 0.18 14.72 -14.09
CA GLU A 66 0.78 16.03 -14.30
C GLU A 66 1.77 16.34 -13.18
N GLY A 67 2.88 17.01 -13.52
CA GLY A 67 3.90 17.37 -12.53
C GLY A 67 4.60 16.20 -11.85
N PHE A 68 4.56 14.98 -12.40
CA PHE A 68 5.27 13.82 -11.84
C PHE A 68 6.76 14.13 -11.58
N LYS A 69 7.24 13.79 -10.37
CA LYS A 69 8.65 13.90 -9.99
C LYS A 69 9.32 12.54 -9.85
N PHE A 70 8.86 11.73 -8.90
CA PHE A 70 9.41 10.41 -8.59
C PHE A 70 8.39 9.57 -7.82
N ALA A 71 8.67 8.28 -7.67
CA ALA A 71 7.86 7.37 -6.88
C ALA A 71 8.76 6.35 -6.17
N HIS A 72 8.31 5.88 -5.02
CA HIS A 72 9.04 4.95 -4.17
C HIS A 72 8.13 3.83 -3.65
N ILE A 73 8.73 2.70 -3.33
CA ILE A 73 8.21 1.75 -2.33
C ILE A 73 8.84 2.13 -1.00
N HIS A 74 8.01 2.29 0.03
CA HIS A 74 8.43 2.60 1.39
C HIS A 74 8.03 1.49 2.35
N SER A 75 8.71 1.40 3.49
CA SER A 75 8.23 0.71 4.68
C SER A 75 7.23 1.57 5.45
N GLY A 76 6.37 0.93 6.24
CA GLY A 76 5.30 1.51 7.04
C GLY A 76 3.93 0.86 6.78
N GLY A 77 3.20 0.58 7.87
CA GLY A 77 1.83 0.11 7.81
C GLY A 77 0.83 1.18 7.36
N ILE A 78 -0.46 0.89 7.52
CA ILE A 78 -1.52 1.88 7.26
C ILE A 78 -1.38 3.10 8.15
N GLY A 79 -1.52 4.29 7.57
CA GLY A 79 -1.40 5.55 8.31
C GLY A 79 0.01 5.88 8.82
N GLU A 80 1.02 5.10 8.44
CA GLU A 80 2.42 5.31 8.82
C GLU A 80 3.25 5.82 7.63
N THR A 81 4.36 6.48 7.96
CA THR A 81 5.42 6.85 7.02
C THR A 81 6.71 6.20 7.48
N GLY A 82 7.46 5.61 6.55
CA GLY A 82 8.74 4.99 6.82
C GLY A 82 9.77 5.23 5.72
N GLY A 83 10.88 4.50 5.81
CA GLY A 83 12.04 4.65 4.92
C GLY A 83 11.73 4.27 3.48
N VAL A 84 12.58 4.70 2.55
CA VAL A 84 12.53 4.24 1.16
C VAL A 84 13.18 2.86 1.08
N GLU A 85 12.42 1.88 0.59
CA GLU A 85 12.93 0.54 0.28
C GLU A 85 13.45 0.49 -1.16
N TYR A 86 12.67 1.03 -2.11
CA TYR A 86 13.02 1.01 -3.53
C TYR A 86 12.55 2.26 -4.28
N THR A 87 13.37 2.70 -5.23
CA THR A 87 13.02 3.77 -6.17
C THR A 87 12.48 3.20 -7.48
N PHE A 88 11.36 3.75 -7.94
CA PHE A 88 10.82 3.43 -9.27
C PHE A 88 11.63 4.13 -10.36
N GLU A 89 12.11 3.36 -11.32
CA GLU A 89 12.89 3.89 -12.45
C GLU A 89 12.17 3.67 -13.78
N ALA A 90 12.52 4.48 -14.78
CA ALA A 90 12.11 4.19 -16.15
C ALA A 90 12.76 2.88 -16.64
N PRO A 91 12.02 2.02 -17.38
CA PRO A 91 12.59 0.81 -17.94
C PRO A 91 13.75 1.09 -18.91
N LYS A 92 14.97 0.68 -18.53
CA LYS A 92 16.26 0.99 -19.22
C LYS A 92 16.33 0.74 -20.73
N LYS A 93 15.51 -0.17 -21.28
CA LYS A 93 15.55 -0.57 -22.71
C LYS A 93 14.22 -0.38 -23.43
N HIS A 94 13.27 0.31 -22.82
CA HIS A 94 11.94 0.49 -23.40
C HIS A 94 11.75 1.90 -23.91
N LYS A 95 11.43 2.04 -25.20
CA LYS A 95 11.03 3.30 -25.80
C LYS A 95 9.51 3.28 -25.97
N TRP A 96 8.82 4.19 -25.28
CA TRP A 96 7.37 4.32 -25.37
C TRP A 96 6.97 4.69 -26.79
N LYS A 97 6.00 3.96 -27.34
CA LYS A 97 5.34 4.36 -28.59
C LYS A 97 4.27 5.41 -28.28
N HIS A 98 3.89 6.19 -29.29
CA HIS A 98 2.78 7.12 -29.17
C HIS A 98 1.50 6.39 -28.74
N GLY A 99 0.80 6.93 -27.73
CA GLY A 99 -0.38 6.31 -27.12
C GLY A 99 -0.10 5.13 -26.18
N GLU A 100 1.17 4.73 -26.00
CA GLU A 100 1.54 3.70 -25.03
C GLU A 100 1.53 4.27 -23.61
N LYS A 101 0.96 3.50 -22.69
CA LYS A 101 0.96 3.83 -21.26
C LYS A 101 2.36 3.79 -20.68
N ARG A 102 2.85 4.94 -20.21
CA ARG A 102 4.11 5.11 -19.49
C ARG A 102 4.01 4.47 -18.12
N TYR A 103 5.05 3.70 -17.79
CA TYR A 103 5.18 3.12 -16.47
C TYR A 103 6.62 3.14 -15.97
N LEU A 104 6.76 3.09 -14.66
CA LEU A 104 8.03 2.88 -13.97
C LEU A 104 8.09 1.47 -13.39
N VAL A 105 9.28 1.04 -13.02
CA VAL A 105 9.53 -0.32 -12.55
C VAL A 105 10.48 -0.36 -11.36
N VAL A 106 10.26 -1.33 -10.48
CA VAL A 106 11.24 -1.83 -9.50
C VAL A 106 11.55 -3.28 -9.85
N ARG A 107 12.82 -3.67 -9.79
CA ARG A 107 13.27 -5.05 -10.00
C ARG A 107 14.31 -5.46 -8.95
N GLU A 108 13.86 -6.11 -7.89
CA GLU A 108 14.74 -6.65 -6.86
C GLU A 108 14.96 -8.16 -7.06
N ASN A 109 16.18 -8.66 -6.83
CA ASN A 109 16.59 -10.04 -7.08
C ASN A 109 17.09 -10.79 -5.83
N GLY A 110 17.05 -10.17 -4.65
CA GLY A 110 17.52 -10.79 -3.42
C GLY A 110 16.90 -10.19 -2.18
N LEU A 111 15.56 -10.15 -2.09
CA LEU A 111 14.88 -9.74 -0.87
C LEU A 111 15.35 -10.60 0.30
N SER A 112 15.67 -9.97 1.42
CA SER A 112 15.85 -10.66 2.70
C SER A 112 14.53 -11.30 3.16
N HIS A 113 14.63 -12.23 4.10
CA HIS A 113 13.43 -12.82 4.70
C HIS A 113 12.56 -11.77 5.39
N ALA A 114 13.19 -10.81 6.10
CA ALA A 114 12.48 -9.73 6.78
C ALA A 114 11.70 -8.85 5.79
N GLU A 115 12.28 -8.50 4.65
CA GLU A 115 11.59 -7.73 3.60
C GLU A 115 10.42 -8.48 2.98
N MET A 116 10.56 -9.80 2.76
CA MET A 116 9.45 -10.62 2.29
C MET A 116 8.31 -10.69 3.29
N GLU A 117 8.62 -10.85 4.59
CA GLU A 117 7.59 -10.84 5.64
C GLU A 117 6.91 -9.47 5.74
N ALA A 118 7.68 -8.38 5.75
CA ALA A 118 7.14 -7.01 5.79
C ALA A 118 6.19 -6.76 4.60
N LEU A 119 6.59 -7.14 3.39
CA LEU A 119 5.72 -7.03 2.21
C LEU A 119 4.43 -7.84 2.35
N LYS A 120 4.51 -9.09 2.85
CA LYS A 120 3.34 -9.97 3.00
C LYS A 120 2.39 -9.50 4.09
N ASN A 121 2.93 -8.93 5.18
CA ASN A 121 2.15 -8.35 6.28
C ASN A 121 1.48 -7.02 5.89
N GLY A 122 1.78 -6.51 4.70
CA GLY A 122 1.26 -5.22 4.24
C GLY A 122 1.95 -4.04 4.91
N ASP A 123 3.19 -4.21 5.37
CA ASP A 123 3.99 -3.18 6.02
C ASP A 123 4.71 -2.29 5.01
N TRP A 124 4.46 -2.41 3.72
CA TRP A 124 5.01 -1.55 2.66
C TRP A 124 3.92 -0.85 1.86
N TYR A 125 4.23 0.34 1.36
CA TYR A 125 3.34 1.13 0.51
C TYR A 125 4.08 1.75 -0.67
N ILE A 126 3.33 2.16 -1.69
CA ILE A 126 3.83 2.95 -2.82
C ILE A 126 3.38 4.38 -2.65
N ASN A 127 4.30 5.33 -2.76
CA ASN A 127 4.01 6.76 -2.90
C ASN A 127 4.43 7.27 -4.27
N LEU A 128 3.60 8.12 -4.86
CA LEU A 128 3.93 8.91 -6.04
C LEU A 128 3.97 10.39 -5.65
N HIS A 129 5.01 11.09 -6.08
CA HIS A 129 5.25 12.49 -5.77
C HIS A 129 5.12 13.35 -7.03
N THR A 130 4.51 14.52 -6.86
CA THR A 130 4.39 15.53 -7.91
C THR A 130 4.91 16.88 -7.42
N GLU A 131 5.00 17.85 -8.33
CA GLU A 131 5.36 19.23 -7.95
C GLU A 131 4.32 19.86 -7.01
N ALA A 132 3.04 19.53 -7.20
CA ALA A 132 1.94 20.06 -6.41
C ALA A 132 1.90 19.48 -4.99
N VAL A 133 2.22 18.19 -4.83
CA VAL A 133 2.27 17.52 -3.52
C VAL A 133 3.60 16.77 -3.34
N PRO A 134 4.69 17.48 -3.01
CA PRO A 134 6.02 16.88 -2.90
C PRO A 134 6.16 15.85 -1.78
N SER A 135 5.33 15.90 -0.75
CA SER A 135 5.30 14.88 0.33
C SER A 135 4.72 13.54 -0.11
N GLY A 136 4.05 13.49 -1.28
CA GLY A 136 3.36 12.32 -1.81
C GLY A 136 1.92 12.68 -2.15
N GLU A 137 1.61 12.74 -3.43
CA GLU A 137 0.26 13.07 -3.89
C GLU A 137 -0.70 11.91 -3.70
N VAL A 138 -0.28 10.70 -4.10
CA VAL A 138 -1.11 9.51 -4.00
C VAL A 138 -0.33 8.34 -3.41
N ARG A 139 -1.03 7.54 -2.60
CA ARG A 139 -0.48 6.39 -1.87
C ARG A 139 -1.29 5.14 -2.11
N ALA A 140 -0.66 3.97 -2.05
CA ALA A 140 -1.35 2.70 -1.90
C ALA A 140 -0.58 1.75 -0.98
N GLN A 141 -1.28 1.18 0.02
CA GLN A 141 -0.72 0.08 0.82
C GLN A 141 -0.56 -1.17 -0.07
N ILE A 142 0.56 -1.89 0.04
CA ILE A 142 0.76 -3.14 -0.70
C ILE A 142 0.11 -4.29 0.07
N VAL A 143 -1.18 -4.50 -0.16
CA VAL A 143 -1.99 -5.53 0.53
C VAL A 143 -2.69 -6.46 -0.47
N PRO A 144 -3.04 -7.69 -0.06
CA PRO A 144 -3.79 -8.62 -0.91
C PRO A 144 -5.13 -8.04 -1.37
N LYS A 145 -5.67 -8.56 -2.48
CA LYS A 145 -6.96 -8.12 -3.04
C LYS A 145 -8.14 -8.30 -2.06
N THR A 146 -8.01 -9.19 -1.09
CA THR A 146 -9.01 -9.43 -0.03
C THR A 146 -9.00 -8.32 1.03
N THR A 147 -8.02 -7.42 0.99
CA THR A 147 -7.91 -6.31 1.93
C THR A 147 -8.51 -5.03 1.34
N MET A 148 -9.47 -4.46 2.05
CA MET A 148 -10.03 -3.14 1.74
C MET A 148 -9.37 -2.09 2.64
N ILE A 149 -8.93 -0.99 2.04
CA ILE A 149 -8.43 0.18 2.76
C ILE A 149 -9.54 1.23 2.83
N ILE A 150 -9.86 1.67 4.04
CA ILE A 150 -10.81 2.75 4.33
C ILE A 150 -10.09 3.86 5.07
N SER A 151 -10.32 5.09 4.67
CA SER A 151 -9.78 6.28 5.31
C SER A 151 -10.91 7.20 5.74
N PHE A 152 -10.76 7.88 6.87
CA PHE A 152 -11.77 8.83 7.37
C PHE A 152 -11.12 9.99 8.12
N LYS A 153 -11.82 11.13 8.19
CA LYS A 153 -11.45 12.28 9.00
C LYS A 153 -12.40 12.32 10.21
N ALA A 154 -11.86 12.60 11.39
CA ALA A 154 -12.59 12.79 12.64
C ALA A 154 -12.32 14.19 13.18
N ASP A 155 -13.35 14.85 13.69
CA ASP A 155 -13.26 16.20 14.25
C ASP A 155 -14.37 16.45 15.28
N GLY A 156 -14.25 17.56 16.03
CA GLY A 156 -15.19 17.90 17.10
C GLY A 156 -16.64 18.10 16.63
N SER A 157 -16.87 18.44 15.37
CA SER A 157 -18.23 18.64 14.83
C SER A 157 -19.02 17.34 14.70
N GLN A 158 -18.32 16.20 14.70
CA GLN A 158 -18.91 14.86 14.61
C GLN A 158 -19.37 14.31 15.98
N GLN A 159 -19.08 15.02 17.08
CA GLN A 159 -19.53 14.65 18.42
C GLN A 159 -21.03 14.94 18.61
N VAL A 160 -21.66 14.25 19.57
CA VAL A 160 -23.04 14.53 19.98
C VAL A 160 -23.06 14.79 21.49
N PRO A 161 -23.23 16.05 21.94
CA PRO A 161 -23.26 17.28 21.15
C PRO A 161 -21.92 17.63 20.52
N SER A 162 -21.96 18.44 19.45
CA SER A 162 -20.76 18.94 18.76
C SER A 162 -19.87 19.76 19.70
N VAL A 163 -18.55 19.65 19.51
CA VAL A 163 -17.54 20.36 20.31
C VAL A 163 -16.73 21.27 19.40
N THR A 164 -16.64 22.55 19.77
CA THR A 164 -15.76 23.52 19.09
C THR A 164 -14.31 23.32 19.56
N THR A 165 -13.48 22.76 18.69
CA THR A 165 -12.04 22.54 18.94
C THR A 165 -11.26 22.58 17.63
N GLY A 166 -9.96 22.88 17.71
CA GLY A 166 -9.03 22.73 16.58
C GLY A 166 -8.45 21.31 16.45
N ALA A 167 -8.82 20.39 17.36
CA ALA A 167 -8.36 19.01 17.31
C ALA A 167 -9.02 18.23 16.18
N SER A 168 -8.25 17.34 15.56
CA SER A 168 -8.70 16.47 14.46
C SER A 168 -8.01 15.10 14.52
N GLY A 169 -8.55 14.15 13.77
CA GLY A 169 -7.99 12.81 13.60
C GLY A 169 -8.12 12.34 12.16
N GLN A 170 -7.15 11.57 11.70
CA GLN A 170 -7.17 10.90 10.41
C GLN A 170 -7.03 9.40 10.62
N GLY A 171 -8.10 8.67 10.31
CA GLY A 171 -8.19 7.24 10.46
C GLY A 171 -7.84 6.50 9.17
N TYR A 172 -7.12 5.39 9.33
CA TYR A 172 -6.72 4.47 8.28
C TYR A 172 -7.02 3.05 8.75
N LEU A 173 -7.87 2.36 8.02
CA LEU A 173 -8.36 1.03 8.35
C LEU A 173 -8.04 0.07 7.21
N ALA A 174 -7.46 -1.08 7.53
CA ALA A 174 -7.34 -2.22 6.63
C ALA A 174 -8.19 -3.37 7.16
N TYR A 175 -9.17 -3.81 6.37
CA TYR A 175 -9.97 -5.00 6.67
C TYR A 175 -9.67 -6.09 5.65
N ASN A 176 -9.10 -7.20 6.11
CA ASN A 176 -8.85 -8.38 5.27
C ASN A 176 -9.99 -9.37 5.43
N SER A 177 -10.80 -9.54 4.38
CA SER A 177 -11.97 -10.41 4.41
C SER A 177 -11.65 -11.91 4.38
N ALA A 178 -10.42 -12.30 4.02
CA ALA A 178 -10.02 -13.72 4.03
C ALA A 178 -9.57 -14.17 5.42
N GLU A 179 -8.92 -13.28 6.17
CA GLU A 179 -8.38 -13.56 7.50
C GLU A 179 -9.29 -13.05 8.63
N GLU A 180 -10.36 -12.31 8.27
CA GLU A 180 -11.27 -11.63 9.20
C GLU A 180 -10.56 -10.68 10.19
N THR A 181 -9.42 -10.13 9.77
CA THR A 181 -8.61 -9.20 10.58
C THR A 181 -8.87 -7.75 10.21
N LEU A 182 -8.92 -6.88 11.23
CA LEU A 182 -9.02 -5.44 11.10
C LEU A 182 -7.83 -4.76 11.78
N ASN A 183 -7.07 -3.98 11.01
CA ASN A 183 -6.06 -3.08 11.52
C ASN A 183 -6.57 -1.64 11.39
N LEU A 184 -6.46 -0.85 12.45
CA LEU A 184 -6.87 0.56 12.46
C LEU A 184 -5.78 1.40 13.09
N ARG A 185 -5.44 2.50 12.42
CA ARG A 185 -4.60 3.57 12.96
C ARG A 185 -5.35 4.89 12.89
N VAL A 186 -5.28 5.68 13.94
CA VAL A 186 -5.79 7.06 13.95
C VAL A 186 -4.66 7.99 14.31
N ASN A 187 -4.31 8.90 13.41
CA ASN A 187 -3.34 9.96 13.64
C ASN A 187 -4.10 11.21 14.12
N SER A 188 -3.99 11.54 15.41
CA SER A 188 -4.59 12.74 15.99
C SER A 188 -3.67 13.97 15.86
N GLN A 189 -4.25 15.15 15.66
CA GLN A 189 -3.57 16.43 15.64
C GLN A 189 -4.27 17.41 16.58
N GLY A 190 -3.49 18.28 17.23
CA GLY A 190 -4.03 19.30 18.14
C GLY A 190 -4.47 18.76 19.51
N ILE A 191 -4.07 17.54 19.86
CA ILE A 191 -4.31 16.91 21.18
C ILE A 191 -2.94 16.67 21.83
N LYS A 192 -2.69 17.25 23.01
CA LYS A 192 -1.40 17.14 23.72
C LYS A 192 -1.41 16.06 24.81
N ASP A 193 -2.60 15.77 25.30
CA ASP A 193 -2.91 15.03 26.51
C ASP A 193 -4.02 14.00 26.22
N ALA A 194 -3.88 13.29 25.10
CA ALA A 194 -4.77 12.20 24.74
C ALA A 194 -4.66 11.10 25.81
N VAL A 195 -5.76 10.81 26.49
CA VAL A 195 -5.81 9.77 27.56
C VAL A 195 -6.36 8.43 27.08
N ALA A 196 -7.12 8.43 25.98
CA ALA A 196 -7.72 7.24 25.40
C ALA A 196 -8.16 7.49 23.95
N ALA A 197 -8.30 6.42 23.18
CA ALA A 197 -9.01 6.39 21.91
C ALA A 197 -9.90 5.15 21.86
N HIS A 198 -11.09 5.29 21.29
CA HIS A 198 -12.10 4.24 21.26
C HIS A 198 -12.78 4.15 19.91
N ILE A 199 -13.22 2.93 19.55
CA ILE A 199 -14.27 2.71 18.55
C ILE A 199 -15.58 2.57 19.32
N HIS A 200 -16.61 3.32 18.93
CA HIS A 200 -17.93 3.24 19.55
C HIS A 200 -18.93 2.50 18.66
N THR A 201 -19.90 1.84 19.29
CA THR A 201 -21.16 1.47 18.65
C THR A 201 -22.01 2.74 18.46
N GLY A 202 -22.71 2.87 17.33
CA GLY A 202 -23.55 4.04 17.06
C GLY A 202 -23.66 4.37 15.57
N ARG A 203 -24.79 4.96 15.17
CA ARG A 203 -24.95 5.54 13.84
C ARG A 203 -24.47 6.99 13.86
N VAL A 204 -24.07 7.52 12.69
CA VAL A 204 -23.74 8.94 12.52
C VAL A 204 -24.87 9.80 13.10
N GLY A 205 -24.52 10.74 13.98
CA GLY A 205 -25.48 11.60 14.68
C GLY A 205 -26.04 11.01 15.98
N SER A 206 -25.53 9.89 16.49
CA SER A 206 -25.93 9.34 17.78
C SER A 206 -24.75 8.73 18.55
N ASN A 207 -24.76 8.92 19.87
CA ASN A 207 -23.80 8.28 20.76
C ASN A 207 -24.15 6.81 20.97
N GLY A 208 -23.14 5.98 21.19
CA GLY A 208 -23.32 4.65 21.77
C GLY A 208 -22.08 4.20 22.54
N GLY A 209 -22.12 2.98 23.06
CA GLY A 209 -21.10 2.46 23.97
C GLY A 209 -19.77 2.20 23.30
N VAL A 210 -18.70 2.14 24.10
CA VAL A 210 -17.36 1.73 23.64
C VAL A 210 -17.41 0.28 23.15
N LEU A 211 -16.96 0.04 21.92
CA LEU A 211 -16.78 -1.28 21.33
C LEU A 211 -15.34 -1.78 21.50
N VAL A 212 -14.35 -0.93 21.21
CA VAL A 212 -12.92 -1.27 21.28
C VAL A 212 -12.16 -0.12 21.92
N VAL A 213 -11.25 -0.45 22.84
CA VAL A 213 -10.21 0.47 23.33
C VAL A 213 -8.99 0.35 22.44
N MET A 214 -8.51 1.48 21.94
CA MET A 214 -7.32 1.55 21.11
C MET A 214 -6.09 1.81 21.98
N ASN A 215 -4.99 1.14 21.64
CA ASN A 215 -3.70 1.42 22.24
C ASN A 215 -3.05 2.63 21.56
N GLN A 216 -2.44 3.49 22.36
CA GLN A 216 -1.57 4.53 21.82
C GLN A 216 -0.25 3.90 21.37
N ASN A 217 0.21 4.24 20.16
CA ASN A 217 1.55 3.86 19.74
C ASN A 217 2.59 4.52 20.66
N ALA A 218 3.59 3.74 21.07
CA ALA A 218 4.74 4.20 21.84
C ALA A 218 5.61 5.21 21.07
#